data_AF-A0A957QRF6-F1
#
_entry.id   AF-A0A957QRF6-F1
#
_cell.length_a   1.000
_cell.length_b   1.000
_cell.length_c   1.000
_cell.angle_alpha   90.00
_cell.angle_beta   90.00
_cell.angle_gamma   90.00
#
_symmetry.space_group_name_H-M   'P 1'
#
loop_
_entity.id
_entity.type
_entity.pdbx_description
1 polymer ?
#
loop_
_entity_poly.entity_id
_entity_poly.type
_entity_poly.pdbx_seq_one_letter_code
_entity_poly.pdbx_strand_id
1 'polypeptide(L)'
;MREESGLDRIYRAEEIGYLIFVDDGSTMVHNDQSTLPYVIYSGDEVSDLIGPLAYTFGDFKIEPLAPPTIIPAEQALPVPLRLGSNQFSIATFNVENLFDTASPHPDDPPLPTQAEYDNKLAKISDAIITMGAPSILALQE
;
A
#
# COMPACT_ATOMS: atom_id res chain seq x y z
N MET A 1 7.04 1.16 -14.67
CA MET A 1 7.56 2.14 -13.69
C MET A 1 6.50 3.20 -13.48
N ARG A 2 6.14 3.54 -12.24
CA ARG A 2 5.24 4.65 -11.95
C ARG A 2 6.09 5.89 -11.71
N GLU A 3 6.36 6.65 -12.77
CA GLU A 3 7.15 7.89 -12.72
C GLU A 3 6.42 9.04 -12.00
N GLU A 4 5.16 8.84 -11.62
CA GLU A 4 4.26 9.91 -11.16
C GLU A 4 4.47 10.39 -9.73
N SER A 5 5.27 9.71 -8.89
CA SER A 5 5.38 10.06 -7.46
C SER A 5 6.47 11.07 -7.12
N GLY A 6 7.33 11.47 -8.07
CA GLY A 6 8.47 12.36 -7.79
C GLY A 6 9.49 11.78 -6.78
N LEU A 7 9.39 10.49 -6.48
CA LEU A 7 10.26 9.79 -5.54
C LEU A 7 11.39 9.13 -6.32
N ASP A 8 12.63 9.40 -5.93
CA ASP A 8 13.77 8.60 -6.36
C ASP A 8 13.72 7.25 -5.65
N ARG A 9 13.81 6.16 -6.41
CA ARG A 9 13.63 4.80 -5.88
C ARG A 9 14.91 4.02 -6.09
N ILE A 10 15.41 3.45 -5.01
CA ILE A 10 16.57 2.57 -5.03
C ILE A 10 16.11 1.12 -5.06
N TYR A 11 16.62 0.35 -6.02
CA TYR A 11 16.36 -1.08 -6.13
C TYR A 11 17.58 -1.92 -5.73
N ARG A 12 17.32 -3.17 -5.31
CA ARG A 12 18.32 -4.13 -4.77
C ARG A 12 19.51 -4.46 -5.70
N ALA A 13 19.53 -3.94 -6.92
CA ALA A 13 20.58 -4.17 -7.91
C ALA A 13 21.27 -2.87 -8.39
N GLU A 14 20.94 -1.73 -7.81
CA GLU A 14 21.51 -0.42 -8.19
C GLU A 14 22.75 -0.08 -7.34
N GLU A 15 23.63 0.76 -7.90
CA GLU A 15 24.99 1.04 -7.39
C GLU A 15 25.03 1.86 -6.09
N ILE A 16 23.89 2.45 -5.70
CA ILE A 16 23.77 3.29 -4.49
C ILE A 16 23.52 2.42 -3.25
N GLY A 17 24.47 2.52 -2.32
CA GLY A 17 24.75 1.55 -1.27
C GLY A 17 23.73 1.47 -0.13
N TYR A 18 23.51 0.21 0.27
CA TYR A 18 22.92 -0.27 1.53
C TYR A 18 21.44 0.04 1.75
N LEU A 19 20.57 -0.81 1.17
CA LEU A 19 19.24 -1.05 1.73
C LEU A 19 19.43 -1.67 3.13
N ILE A 20 19.24 -0.87 4.18
CA ILE A 20 19.11 -1.37 5.54
C ILE A 20 17.62 -1.59 5.78
N PHE A 21 17.27 -2.80 6.19
CA PHE A 21 15.89 -3.14 6.50
C PHE A 21 15.59 -2.75 7.95
N VAL A 22 14.38 -2.26 8.17
CA VAL A 22 13.85 -2.12 9.53
C VAL A 22 13.08 -3.39 9.83
N ASP A 23 13.47 -4.07 10.90
CA ASP A 23 12.84 -5.30 11.38
C ASP A 23 12.07 -4.96 12.65
N ASP A 24 10.80 -5.35 12.74
CA ASP A 24 10.01 -5.15 13.95
C ASP A 24 10.33 -6.20 15.04
N GLY A 25 11.24 -7.13 14.74
CA GLY A 25 11.71 -8.16 15.67
C GLY A 25 10.67 -9.23 15.97
N SER A 26 9.50 -9.16 15.32
CA SER A 26 8.38 -10.05 15.58
C SER A 26 8.41 -11.27 14.68
N THR A 27 7.79 -12.36 15.13
CA THR A 27 7.46 -13.51 14.28
C THR A 27 6.02 -13.43 13.76
N MET A 28 5.39 -12.25 13.86
CA MET A 28 4.00 -12.04 13.50
C MET A 28 3.89 -11.72 12.00
N VAL A 29 2.84 -12.23 11.37
CA VAL A 29 2.46 -11.76 10.04
C VAL A 29 1.42 -10.65 10.21
N HIS A 30 1.75 -9.48 9.69
CA HIS A 30 0.86 -8.33 9.69
C HIS A 30 0.04 -8.32 8.39
N ASN A 31 -1.27 -8.58 8.49
CA ASN A 31 -2.19 -8.52 7.34
C ASN A 31 -2.55 -7.08 6.95
N ASP A 32 -2.43 -6.16 7.91
CA ASP A 32 -2.61 -4.73 7.73
C ASP A 32 -1.72 -3.95 8.71
N GLN A 33 -1.81 -2.62 8.63
CA GLN A 33 -1.03 -1.71 9.45
C GLN A 33 -1.52 -1.58 10.91
N SER A 34 -2.67 -2.17 11.28
CA SER A 34 -3.30 -1.97 12.60
C SER A 34 -2.52 -2.62 13.74
N THR A 35 -1.69 -3.61 13.40
CA THR A 35 -0.87 -4.37 14.35
C THR A 35 0.60 -3.97 14.32
N LEU A 36 0.97 -3.01 13.45
CA LEU A 36 2.33 -2.50 13.37
C LEU A 36 2.60 -1.51 14.52
N PRO A 37 3.83 -1.51 15.07
CA PRO A 37 4.22 -0.56 16.12
C PRO A 37 4.27 0.91 15.61
N TYR A 38 4.45 1.10 14.31
CA TYR A 38 4.41 2.38 13.61
C TYR A 38 4.11 2.13 12.13
N VAL A 39 3.55 3.14 11.45
CA VAL A 39 3.15 3.06 10.04
C VAL A 39 3.98 4.04 9.24
N ILE A 40 4.59 3.57 8.15
CA ILE A 40 5.37 4.36 7.20
C ILE A 40 4.77 4.25 5.81
N TYR A 41 4.81 5.34 5.05
CA TYR A 41 4.43 5.37 3.65
C TYR A 41 5.66 5.58 2.77
N SER A 42 5.54 5.19 1.49
CA SER A 42 6.60 5.48 0.51
C SER A 42 6.83 6.99 0.41
N GLY A 43 8.07 7.41 0.63
CA GLY A 43 8.50 8.80 0.59
C GLY A 43 8.77 9.41 1.96
N ASP A 44 8.19 8.86 3.04
CA ASP A 44 8.39 9.38 4.39
C ASP A 44 9.87 9.36 4.78
N GLU A 45 10.31 10.38 5.49
CA GLU A 45 11.63 10.40 6.12
C GLU A 45 11.52 9.74 7.51
N VAL A 46 12.38 8.75 7.75
CA VAL A 46 12.47 8.02 9.02
C VAL A 46 13.79 8.37 9.69
N SER A 47 13.71 8.91 10.91
CA SER A 47 14.86 9.33 11.72
C SER A 47 14.79 8.71 13.13
N ASP A 48 15.85 8.91 13.92
CA ASP A 48 16.00 8.32 15.27
C ASP A 48 15.87 6.79 15.33
N LEU A 49 16.25 6.11 14.24
CA LEU A 49 16.24 4.67 14.13
C LEU A 49 17.43 4.06 14.90
N ILE A 50 17.19 3.71 16.16
CA ILE A 50 18.22 3.25 17.10
C ILE A 50 17.92 1.82 17.54
N GLY A 51 18.88 0.91 17.31
CA GLY A 51 18.78 -0.47 17.74
C GLY A 51 19.97 -1.34 17.30
N PRO A 52 20.00 -2.61 17.72
CA PRO A 52 21.01 -3.56 17.27
C PRO A 52 20.94 -3.74 15.76
N LEU A 53 22.12 -3.79 15.13
CA LEU A 53 22.30 -4.13 13.72
C LEU A 53 22.62 -5.61 13.60
N ALA A 54 21.77 -6.36 12.89
CA ALA A 54 21.96 -7.78 12.60
C ALA A 54 22.18 -8.01 11.10
N TYR A 55 22.87 -9.09 10.74
CA TYR A 55 23.02 -9.53 9.36
C TYR A 55 22.38 -10.92 9.20
N THR A 56 21.28 -11.00 8.46
CA THR A 56 20.55 -12.26 8.22
C THR A 56 20.02 -12.31 6.80
N PHE A 57 20.01 -13.50 6.19
CA PHE A 57 19.50 -13.74 4.83
C PHE A 57 20.08 -12.85 3.72
N GLY A 58 21.28 -12.30 3.91
CA GLY A 58 21.95 -11.46 2.93
C GLY A 58 21.83 -9.95 3.18
N ASP A 59 21.04 -9.54 4.16
CA ASP A 59 20.72 -8.13 4.41
C ASP A 59 21.13 -7.68 5.82
N PHE A 60 21.52 -6.40 5.92
CA PHE A 60 21.62 -5.71 7.20
C PHE A 60 20.25 -5.26 7.66
N LYS A 61 19.93 -5.53 8.93
CA LYS A 61 18.66 -5.19 9.54
C LYS A 61 18.89 -4.47 10.86
N ILE A 62 18.10 -3.43 11.11
CA ILE A 62 18.05 -2.74 12.41
C ILE A 62 16.71 -3.05 13.07
N GLU A 63 16.77 -3.47 14.34
CA GLU A 63 15.59 -3.74 15.17
C GLU A 63 15.39 -2.57 16.15
N PRO A 64 14.43 -1.65 15.92
CA PRO A 64 14.33 -0.43 16.72
C PRO A 64 13.96 -0.71 18.18
N LEU A 65 14.70 -0.11 19.12
CA LEU A 65 14.42 -0.22 20.56
C LEU A 65 13.27 0.68 21.02
N ALA A 66 12.88 1.64 20.19
CA ALA A 66 11.76 2.56 20.38
C ALA A 66 11.17 2.93 19.01
N PRO A 67 9.91 3.41 18.96
CA PRO A 67 9.33 3.94 17.72
C PRO A 67 10.20 5.06 17.13
N PRO A 68 10.50 5.04 15.83
CA PRO A 68 11.29 6.08 15.18
C PRO A 68 10.48 7.38 15.00
N THR A 69 11.19 8.45 14.68
CA THR A 69 10.57 9.72 14.28
C THR A 69 10.23 9.65 12.79
N ILE A 70 8.95 9.86 12.44
CA ILE A 70 8.45 9.81 11.06
C ILE A 70 8.03 11.22 10.63
N ILE A 71 8.63 11.69 9.55
CA ILE A 71 8.26 12.95 8.89
C ILE A 71 7.55 12.57 7.59
N PRO A 72 6.21 12.76 7.51
CA PRO A 72 5.46 12.37 6.33
C PRO A 72 5.91 13.12 5.08
N ALA A 73 6.06 12.40 3.97
CA ALA A 73 6.27 13.05 2.68
C ALA A 73 5.02 13.81 2.23
N GLU A 74 5.24 14.96 1.61
CA GLU A 74 4.17 15.65 0.88
C GLU A 74 3.84 14.85 -0.39
N GLN A 75 2.74 14.10 -0.34
CA GLN A 75 2.23 13.40 -1.51
C GLN A 75 1.23 14.31 -2.24
N ALA A 76 1.59 14.73 -3.45
CA ALA A 76 0.63 15.36 -4.35
C ALA A 76 -0.46 14.34 -4.70
N LEU A 77 -1.71 14.65 -4.34
CA LEU A 77 -2.84 13.87 -4.82
C LEU A 77 -2.89 13.98 -6.35
N PRO A 78 -3.08 12.86 -7.08
CA PRO A 78 -3.26 12.93 -8.53
C PRO A 78 -4.44 13.85 -8.83
N VAL A 79 -4.22 14.83 -9.72
CA VAL A 79 -5.29 15.73 -10.13
C VAL A 79 -6.27 14.93 -10.99
N PRO A 80 -7.57 14.86 -10.61
CA PRO A 80 -8.55 14.13 -11.40
C PRO A 80 -8.62 14.66 -12.83
N LEU A 81 -8.71 13.76 -13.81
CA LEU A 81 -8.88 14.13 -15.20
C LEU A 81 -10.16 14.97 -15.35
N ARG A 82 -10.03 16.19 -15.88
CA ARG A 82 -11.18 17.03 -16.22
C ARG A 82 -11.58 16.79 -17.67
N LEU A 83 -12.74 16.16 -17.87
CA LEU A 83 -13.29 15.94 -19.20
C LEU A 83 -13.90 17.22 -19.76
N GLY A 84 -13.63 17.51 -21.04
CA GLY A 84 -14.37 18.51 -21.80
C GLY A 84 -15.77 18.03 -22.19
N SER A 85 -16.59 18.93 -22.77
CA SER A 85 -18.00 18.66 -23.08
C SER A 85 -18.26 17.49 -24.03
N ASN A 86 -17.27 17.10 -24.85
CA ASN A 86 -17.35 16.01 -25.83
C ASN A 86 -16.31 14.92 -25.55
N GLN A 87 -15.94 14.72 -24.28
CA GLN A 87 -14.99 13.69 -23.87
C GLN A 87 -15.64 12.77 -22.83
N PHE A 88 -15.20 11.52 -22.82
CA PHE A 88 -15.56 10.54 -21.81
C PHE A 88 -14.31 9.76 -21.40
N SER A 89 -14.31 9.24 -20.19
CA SER A 89 -13.24 8.38 -19.67
C SER A 89 -13.72 6.94 -19.54
N ILE A 90 -12.81 6.01 -19.78
CA ILE A 90 -13.02 4.57 -19.61
C ILE A 90 -11.93 4.05 -18.68
N ALA A 91 -12.31 3.22 -17.70
CA ALA A 91 -11.36 2.46 -16.91
C ALA A 91 -11.77 0.98 -16.85
N THR A 92 -10.77 0.12 -16.73
CA THR A 92 -10.93 -1.30 -16.37
C THR A 92 -10.31 -1.51 -15.00
N PHE A 93 -11.00 -2.15 -14.08
CA PHE A 93 -10.51 -2.34 -12.72
C PHE A 93 -10.79 -3.76 -12.23
N ASN A 94 -9.73 -4.51 -11.94
CA ASN A 94 -9.84 -5.76 -11.18
C ASN A 94 -10.04 -5.41 -9.71
N VAL A 95 -11.16 -5.85 -9.12
CA VAL A 95 -11.48 -5.61 -7.71
C VAL A 95 -10.86 -6.65 -6.77
N GLU A 96 -10.14 -7.64 -7.34
CA GLU A 96 -9.33 -8.64 -6.66
C GLU A 96 -10.08 -9.34 -5.52
N ASN A 97 -10.85 -10.40 -5.81
CA ASN A 97 -11.55 -11.21 -4.79
C ASN A 97 -12.53 -10.40 -3.92
N LEU A 98 -13.38 -9.55 -4.50
CA LEU A 98 -14.44 -8.85 -3.75
C LEU A 98 -15.60 -9.81 -3.45
N PHE A 99 -15.34 -10.77 -2.58
CA PHE A 99 -16.36 -11.72 -2.17
C PHE A 99 -17.32 -11.11 -1.16
N ASP A 100 -18.60 -11.46 -1.29
CA ASP A 100 -19.62 -11.12 -0.31
C ASP A 100 -19.53 -12.04 0.92
N THR A 101 -20.44 -11.88 1.87
CA THR A 101 -20.49 -12.65 3.11
C THR A 101 -21.32 -13.93 2.98
N ALA A 102 -21.72 -14.34 1.78
CA ALA A 102 -22.64 -15.43 1.52
C ALA A 102 -21.97 -16.71 0.97
N SER A 103 -22.67 -17.84 1.07
CA SER A 103 -22.27 -19.10 0.45
C SER A 103 -23.00 -19.32 -0.89
N PRO A 104 -22.40 -20.02 -1.86
CA PRO A 104 -21.12 -20.73 -1.80
C PRO A 104 -19.90 -19.80 -1.91
N HIS A 105 -18.83 -20.12 -1.19
CA HIS A 105 -17.58 -19.35 -1.12
C HIS A 105 -16.38 -20.30 -1.28
N PRO A 106 -15.29 -19.90 -1.96
CA PRO A 106 -14.08 -20.72 -2.07
C PRO A 106 -13.44 -20.99 -0.70
N ASP A 107 -12.64 -22.04 -0.56
CA ASP A 107 -11.98 -22.33 0.72
C ASP A 107 -10.90 -21.28 1.09
N ASP A 108 -10.35 -20.58 0.09
CA ASP A 108 -9.32 -19.56 0.24
C ASP A 108 -9.53 -18.42 -0.78
N PRO A 109 -9.57 -17.14 -0.39
CA PRO A 109 -9.53 -16.62 0.99
C PRO A 109 -10.76 -17.06 1.80
N PRO A 110 -10.70 -17.06 3.15
CA PRO A 110 -11.85 -17.40 3.98
C PRO A 110 -13.04 -16.46 3.73
N LEU A 111 -14.25 -16.91 4.08
CA LEU A 111 -15.46 -16.10 3.98
C LEU A 111 -15.28 -14.80 4.78
N PRO A 112 -15.42 -13.61 4.15
CA PRO A 112 -15.19 -12.36 4.84
C PRO A 112 -16.27 -12.10 5.88
N THR A 113 -15.89 -11.42 6.96
CA THR A 113 -16.86 -10.78 7.86
C THR A 113 -17.49 -9.57 7.18
N GLN A 114 -18.66 -9.13 7.69
CA GLN A 114 -19.31 -7.92 7.18
C GLN A 114 -18.40 -6.69 7.22
N ALA A 115 -17.62 -6.54 8.30
CA ALA A 115 -16.70 -5.42 8.45
C ALA A 115 -15.56 -5.47 7.41
N GLU A 116 -15.02 -6.65 7.10
CA GLU A 116 -13.99 -6.81 6.08
C GLU A 116 -14.52 -6.50 4.68
N TYR A 117 -15.74 -6.98 4.36
CA TYR A 117 -16.41 -6.67 3.11
C TYR A 117 -16.64 -5.16 2.96
N ASP A 118 -17.22 -4.51 3.97
CA ASP A 118 -17.50 -3.07 3.96
C ASP A 118 -16.20 -2.25 3.79
N ASN A 119 -15.13 -2.63 4.50
CA ASN A 119 -13.82 -2.00 4.38
C ASN A 119 -13.25 -2.15 2.97
N LYS A 120 -13.39 -3.33 2.35
CA LYS A 120 -12.90 -3.57 0.99
C LYS A 120 -13.70 -2.77 -0.04
N LEU A 121 -15.02 -2.75 0.12
CA LEU A 121 -15.93 -1.96 -0.72
C LEU A 121 -15.62 -0.46 -0.64
N ALA A 122 -15.32 0.06 0.55
CA ALA A 122 -14.89 1.44 0.74
C ALA A 122 -13.57 1.74 0.01
N LYS A 123 -12.56 0.87 0.17
CA LYS A 123 -11.27 1.02 -0.53
C LYS A 123 -11.42 1.03 -2.05
N ILE A 124 -12.23 0.13 -2.60
CA ILE A 124 -12.51 0.07 -4.05
C ILE A 124 -13.23 1.35 -4.51
N SER A 125 -14.19 1.82 -3.73
CA SER A 125 -14.92 3.07 -4.02
C SER A 125 -13.98 4.27 -4.04
N ASP A 126 -13.10 4.39 -3.05
CA ASP A 126 -12.09 5.46 -2.98
C ASP A 126 -11.10 5.39 -4.15
N ALA A 127 -10.70 4.18 -4.56
CA ALA A 127 -9.88 3.99 -5.74
C ALA A 127 -10.58 4.49 -7.02
N ILE A 128 -11.87 4.22 -7.19
CA ILE A 128 -12.67 4.70 -8.33
C ILE A 128 -12.78 6.22 -8.33
N ILE A 129 -13.00 6.84 -7.17
CA ILE A 129 -13.04 8.30 -7.03
C ILE A 129 -11.67 8.90 -7.35
N THR A 130 -10.59 8.28 -6.87
CA THR A 130 -9.21 8.72 -7.11
C THR A 130 -8.82 8.61 -8.58
N MET A 131 -9.37 7.64 -9.33
CA MET A 131 -9.24 7.57 -10.80
C MET A 131 -10.00 8.69 -11.54
N GLY A 132 -10.70 9.57 -10.82
CA GLY A 132 -11.49 10.66 -11.37
C GLY A 132 -12.90 10.24 -11.78
N ALA A 133 -13.45 9.19 -11.15
CA ALA A 133 -14.82 8.70 -11.37
C ALA A 133 -15.15 8.53 -12.88
N PRO A 134 -14.56 7.52 -13.54
CA PRO A 134 -14.63 7.39 -14.98
C PRO A 134 -16.06 7.28 -15.50
N SER A 135 -16.32 7.83 -16.69
CA SER A 135 -17.67 7.80 -17.30
C SER A 135 -18.16 6.38 -17.56
N ILE A 136 -17.23 5.48 -17.90
CA ILE A 136 -17.48 4.05 -18.09
C ILE A 136 -16.46 3.28 -17.24
N LEU A 137 -16.95 2.38 -16.39
CA LEU A 137 -16.11 1.50 -15.58
C LEU A 137 -16.46 0.04 -15.90
N ALA A 138 -15.46 -0.71 -16.32
CA ALA A 138 -15.55 -2.16 -16.47
C ALA A 138 -14.85 -2.83 -15.29
N LEU A 139 -15.58 -3.67 -14.54
CA LEU A 139 -15.05 -4.40 -13.39
C LEU A 139 -14.71 -5.84 -13.77
N GLN A 140 -13.68 -6.37 -13.11
CA GLN A 140 -13.23 -7.76 -13.22
C GLN A 140 -13.05 -8.33 -11.81
N GLU A 141 -13.31 -9.62 -11.66
CA GLU A 141 -13.07 -10.42 -10.45
C GLU A 141 -12.63 -11.82 -10.86
#